data_AF-A0A6A2XBT8-F1
#
_entry.id   AF-A0A6A2XBT8-F1
#
_cell.length_a   1.000
_cell.length_b   1.000
_cell.length_c   1.000
_cell.angle_alpha   90.00
_cell.angle_beta   90.00
_cell.angle_gamma   90.00
#
_symmetry.space_group_name_H-M   'P 1'
#
loop_
_entity.id
_entity.type
_entity.pdbx_description
1 polymer ?
#
loop_
_entity_poly.entity_id
_entity_poly.type
_entity_poly.pdbx_seq_one_letter_code
_entity_poly.pdbx_strand_id
1 'polypeptide(L)'
;MFPRSTHETFAQKLYQTFKSHKRFSKPKLSRSDFTICHYAGDVTYQTELFLDKNKDYVVAEHQALLTASRCSFVSGPFPLLAQESSKLSKFYSIATITIISTEPHYICCVKPNNLLKPSIFENRNVLQQLQCGGVMEAIRISCAGYPTKKPFVEFLDQFGLLEPEVLDGSSDEIAACKKLLEKVGLQGYQIGKTKVFLRAGQMAELDTRRSEVLGRSASIIQRKIHSYLAHRKQLACKVYDDMRREAASLRIQRHLRMHLARKILKELRSFAVSIQTVMRGIAARNELCFRRQTKAAIIIQAASETGALQVAKNKLEKQVEELTWRLQMEKRMRDSESSRGKKILN
;
A
#
# COMPACT_ATOMS: atom_id res chain seq x y z
N MET A 1 67.42 -38.21 25.24
CA MET A 1 66.11 -38.70 25.73
C MET A 1 66.34 -39.62 26.92
N PHE A 2 65.58 -39.49 28.01
CA PHE A 2 65.82 -40.31 29.21
C PHE A 2 65.16 -41.70 29.05
N PRO A 3 65.91 -42.80 29.17
CA PRO A 3 65.45 -44.15 28.80
C PRO A 3 64.37 -44.73 29.72
N ARG A 4 64.07 -44.09 30.86
CA ARG A 4 63.03 -44.50 31.82
C ARG A 4 61.99 -43.41 32.11
N SER A 5 61.92 -42.37 31.30
CA SER A 5 60.93 -41.31 31.52
C SER A 5 59.53 -41.79 31.12
N THR A 6 58.61 -41.70 32.07
CA THR A 6 57.18 -41.91 31.86
C THR A 6 56.43 -40.58 31.87
N HIS A 7 55.19 -40.59 31.40
CA HIS A 7 54.34 -39.40 31.39
C HIS A 7 54.07 -38.85 32.81
N GLU A 8 54.03 -39.70 33.84
CA GLU A 8 53.90 -39.26 35.23
C GLU A 8 55.17 -38.55 35.72
N THR A 9 56.36 -39.07 35.40
CA THR A 9 57.62 -38.39 35.75
C THR A 9 57.76 -37.05 35.05
N PHE A 10 57.24 -36.95 33.82
CA PHE A 10 57.15 -35.70 33.07
C PHE A 10 56.21 -34.69 33.76
N ALA A 11 55.00 -35.12 34.13
CA ALA A 11 54.04 -34.29 34.84
C ALA A 11 54.56 -33.79 36.19
N GLN A 12 55.22 -34.66 36.97
CA GLN A 12 55.86 -34.28 38.23
C GLN A 12 56.93 -33.21 38.04
N LYS A 13 57.75 -33.34 36.99
CA LYS A 13 58.75 -32.34 36.65
C LYS A 13 58.13 -31.00 36.26
N LEU A 14 57.00 -31.01 35.54
CA LEU A 14 56.24 -29.79 35.25
C LEU A 14 55.71 -29.12 36.54
N TYR A 15 55.14 -29.89 37.47
CA TYR A 15 54.66 -29.35 38.74
C TYR A 15 55.77 -28.73 39.58
N GLN A 16 56.95 -29.35 39.60
CA GLN A 16 58.11 -28.82 40.31
C GLN A 16 58.63 -27.53 39.67
N THR A 17 58.71 -27.51 38.34
CA THR A 17 59.29 -26.40 37.58
C THR A 17 58.38 -25.17 37.58
N PHE A 18 57.07 -25.37 37.41
CA PHE A 18 56.09 -24.29 37.21
C PHE A 18 55.17 -24.05 38.42
N LYS A 19 55.54 -24.54 39.61
CA LYS A 19 54.74 -24.45 40.84
C LYS A 19 54.23 -23.03 41.16
N SER A 20 55.06 -22.02 40.93
CA SER A 20 54.77 -20.61 41.24
C SER A 20 54.18 -19.84 40.06
N HIS A 21 54.03 -20.47 38.89
CA HIS A 21 53.62 -19.77 37.69
C HIS A 21 52.10 -19.54 37.68
N LYS A 22 51.67 -18.27 37.58
CA LYS A 22 50.24 -17.88 37.67
C LYS A 22 49.32 -18.55 36.66
N ARG A 23 49.84 -19.01 35.52
CA ARG A 23 49.07 -19.66 34.44
C ARG A 23 49.19 -21.18 34.42
N PHE A 24 49.76 -21.79 35.46
CA PHE A 24 49.92 -23.22 35.54
C PHE A 24 49.29 -23.73 36.83
N SER A 25 48.47 -24.77 36.73
CA SER A 25 47.82 -25.37 37.89
C SER A 25 47.77 -26.89 37.78
N LYS A 26 47.77 -27.55 38.95
CA LYS A 26 47.62 -28.99 39.05
C LYS A 26 46.15 -29.34 39.28
N PRO A 27 45.51 -30.16 38.42
CA PRO A 27 44.15 -30.61 38.60
C PRO A 27 44.01 -31.45 39.87
N LYS A 28 42.85 -31.34 40.54
CA LYS A 28 42.61 -31.98 41.85
C LYS A 28 42.45 -33.51 41.75
N LEU A 29 41.86 -34.00 40.66
CA LEU A 29 41.45 -35.40 40.51
C LEU A 29 42.48 -36.26 39.79
N SER A 30 43.31 -35.65 38.93
CA SER A 30 44.31 -36.37 38.14
C SER A 30 45.70 -36.20 38.74
N ARG A 31 46.47 -37.30 38.74
CA ARG A 31 47.84 -37.31 39.27
C ARG A 31 48.87 -36.91 38.21
N SER A 32 48.55 -37.12 36.95
CA SER A 32 49.46 -36.97 35.80
C SER A 32 49.08 -35.82 34.85
N ASP A 33 47.88 -35.25 34.93
CA ASP A 33 47.48 -34.17 34.01
C ASP A 33 47.83 -32.79 34.54
N PHE A 34 48.01 -31.81 33.66
CA PHE A 34 48.27 -30.42 34.07
C PHE A 34 47.30 -29.46 33.39
N THR A 35 47.03 -28.32 34.02
CA THR A 35 46.14 -27.29 33.48
C THR A 35 46.94 -26.04 33.18
N ILE A 36 46.75 -25.49 31.98
CA ILE A 36 47.27 -24.17 31.60
C ILE A 36 46.10 -23.19 31.51
N CYS A 37 46.26 -22.04 32.15
CA CYS A 37 45.32 -20.92 32.05
C CYS A 37 45.63 -20.13 30.77
N HIS A 38 44.93 -20.44 29.68
CA HIS A 38 45.04 -19.70 28.43
C HIS A 38 44.20 -18.42 28.51
N TYR A 39 44.39 -17.51 27.54
CA TYR A 39 43.56 -16.31 27.45
C TYR A 39 42.06 -16.64 27.27
N ALA A 40 41.78 -17.79 26.63
CA ALA A 40 40.45 -18.31 26.33
C ALA A 40 39.81 -19.09 27.50
N GLY A 41 40.58 -19.41 28.54
CA GLY A 41 40.15 -20.25 29.65
C GLY A 41 41.15 -21.35 30.00
N ASP A 42 40.80 -22.12 31.03
CA ASP A 42 41.63 -23.19 31.55
C ASP A 42 41.49 -24.46 30.71
N VAL A 43 42.62 -24.99 30.25
CA VAL A 43 42.67 -26.23 29.47
C VAL A 43 43.52 -27.25 30.22
N THR A 44 42.89 -28.39 30.53
CA THR A 44 43.57 -29.53 31.15
C THR A 44 44.08 -30.46 30.06
N TYR A 45 45.39 -30.68 30.06
CA TYR A 45 46.09 -31.54 29.13
C TYR A 45 46.36 -32.90 29.78
N GLN A 46 45.95 -33.94 29.08
CA GLN A 46 46.25 -35.32 29.45
C GLN A 46 47.68 -35.66 29.03
N THR A 47 48.54 -36.03 29.97
CA THR A 47 49.95 -36.31 29.66
C THR A 47 50.19 -37.68 29.04
N GLU A 48 49.18 -38.55 29.03
CA GLU A 48 49.25 -39.87 28.40
C GLU A 48 49.68 -39.74 26.93
N LEU A 49 50.64 -40.58 26.51
CA LEU A 49 51.25 -40.58 25.17
C LEU A 49 51.99 -39.29 24.75
N PHE A 50 52.16 -38.27 25.61
CA PHE A 50 52.89 -37.04 25.23
C PHE A 50 54.32 -37.34 24.80
N LEU A 51 55.02 -38.20 25.55
CA LEU A 51 56.40 -38.57 25.25
C LEU A 51 56.49 -39.35 23.94
N ASP A 52 55.60 -40.32 23.73
CA ASP A 52 55.61 -41.16 22.52
C ASP A 52 55.26 -40.36 21.26
N LYS A 53 54.25 -39.48 21.33
CA LYS A 53 53.90 -38.58 20.22
C LYS A 53 55.02 -37.60 19.86
N ASN A 54 55.88 -37.26 20.82
CA ASN A 54 57.00 -36.33 20.63
C ASN A 54 58.31 -37.02 20.20
N LYS A 55 58.42 -38.36 20.28
CA LYS A 55 59.63 -39.11 19.87
C LYS A 55 59.97 -38.95 18.39
N ASP A 56 58.96 -38.75 17.54
CA ASP A 56 59.09 -38.65 16.08
C ASP A 56 60.05 -39.66 15.46
N TYR A 57 60.00 -40.90 15.98
CA TYR A 57 60.96 -41.91 15.60
C TYR A 57 60.67 -42.38 14.18
N VAL A 58 61.58 -42.06 13.26
CA VAL A 58 61.61 -42.60 11.91
C VAL A 58 62.80 -43.55 11.84
N VAL A 59 62.55 -44.78 11.41
CA VAL A 59 63.61 -45.77 11.18
C VAL A 59 64.40 -45.32 9.94
N ALA A 60 65.68 -44.99 10.13
CA ALA A 60 66.52 -44.44 9.08
C ALA A 60 66.66 -45.39 7.89
N GLU A 61 66.69 -46.70 8.14
CA GLU A 61 66.76 -47.75 7.12
C GLU A 61 65.52 -47.76 6.23
N HIS A 62 64.33 -47.56 6.81
CA HIS A 62 63.09 -47.47 6.04
C HIS A 62 63.08 -46.22 5.16
N GLN A 63 63.56 -45.08 5.68
CA GLN A 63 63.66 -43.85 4.91
C GLN A 63 64.67 -43.99 3.76
N ALA A 64 65.82 -44.62 4.00
CA ALA A 64 66.82 -44.89 2.98
C ALA A 64 66.28 -45.79 1.86
N LEU A 65 65.53 -46.84 2.21
CA LEU A 65 64.87 -47.73 1.25
C LEU A 65 63.88 -46.98 0.34
N LEU A 66 63.03 -46.13 0.93
CA LEU A 66 62.03 -45.35 0.20
C LEU A 66 62.67 -44.29 -0.71
N THR A 67 63.75 -43.66 -0.24
CA THR A 67 64.54 -42.70 -1.02
C THR A 67 65.22 -43.37 -2.22
N ALA A 68 65.69 -44.61 -2.06
CA ALA A 68 66.32 -45.39 -3.13
C ALA A 68 65.34 -45.98 -4.16
N SER A 69 64.03 -45.74 -4.00
CA SER A 69 63.02 -46.22 -4.93
C SER A 69 63.21 -45.65 -6.33
N ARG A 70 63.06 -46.49 -7.35
CA ARG A 70 63.08 -46.08 -8.76
C ARG A 70 61.82 -45.32 -9.19
N CYS A 71 60.77 -45.36 -8.37
CA CYS A 71 59.53 -44.63 -8.61
C CYS A 71 59.67 -43.21 -8.06
N SER A 72 59.66 -42.20 -8.94
CA SER A 72 59.78 -40.78 -8.57
C SER A 72 58.69 -40.30 -7.62
N PHE A 73 57.49 -40.87 -7.71
CA PHE A 73 56.40 -40.61 -6.77
C PHE A 73 56.71 -41.10 -5.35
N VAL A 74 57.46 -42.21 -5.23
CA VAL A 74 57.82 -42.80 -3.93
C VAL A 74 59.08 -42.14 -3.36
N SER A 75 60.07 -41.78 -4.17
CA SER A 75 61.29 -41.13 -3.68
C SER A 75 61.14 -39.62 -3.46
N GLY A 76 60.28 -38.94 -4.24
CA GLY A 76 60.08 -37.50 -4.16
C GLY A 76 59.69 -36.93 -2.78
N PRO A 77 58.80 -37.58 -2.00
CA PRO A 77 58.41 -37.12 -0.66
C PRO A 77 59.47 -37.29 0.44
N PHE A 78 60.55 -38.05 0.18
CA PHE A 78 61.58 -38.37 1.18
C PHE A 78 62.93 -37.73 0.82
N PRO A 79 63.17 -36.47 1.22
CA PRO A 79 64.45 -35.81 0.97
C PRO A 79 65.57 -36.45 1.81
N LEU A 80 66.79 -36.41 1.28
CA LEU A 80 68.00 -36.84 1.99
C LEU A 80 68.19 -35.98 3.26
N LEU A 81 68.44 -36.65 4.37
CA LEU A 81 68.37 -36.15 5.75
C LEU A 81 68.97 -34.75 5.97
N ALA A 82 68.13 -33.81 6.42
CA ALA A 82 68.56 -32.72 7.29
C ALA A 82 68.36 -33.18 8.75
N GLN A 83 69.45 -33.07 9.51
CA GLN A 83 69.67 -33.45 10.91
C GLN A 83 68.43 -33.48 11.83
N GLU A 84 68.36 -34.52 12.67
CA GLU A 84 67.37 -34.74 13.72
C GLU A 84 67.18 -33.50 14.61
N SER A 85 66.17 -32.70 14.33
CA SER A 85 65.66 -31.69 15.25
C SER A 85 64.25 -32.06 15.70
N SER A 86 64.03 -31.94 17.01
CA SER A 86 62.76 -32.25 17.68
C SER A 86 61.61 -31.39 17.12
N LYS A 87 60.40 -31.98 17.06
CA LYS A 87 59.17 -31.38 16.47
C LYS A 87 58.95 -29.93 16.87
N LEU A 88 59.19 -29.60 18.15
CA LEU A 88 58.96 -28.27 18.71
C LEU A 88 59.78 -27.17 18.02
N SER A 89 61.03 -27.42 17.59
CA SER A 89 61.84 -26.39 16.93
C SER A 89 61.36 -26.01 15.52
N LYS A 90 60.65 -26.93 14.84
CA LYS A 90 60.17 -26.76 13.46
C LYS A 90 58.85 -25.97 13.38
N PHE A 91 58.04 -25.96 14.44
CA PHE A 91 56.73 -25.29 14.44
C PHE A 91 56.78 -23.77 14.64
N TYR A 92 57.79 -23.25 15.35
CA TYR A 92 57.78 -21.83 15.77
C TYR A 92 58.28 -20.84 14.71
N SER A 93 59.02 -21.30 13.69
CA SER A 93 59.97 -20.40 13.00
C SER A 93 59.50 -19.84 11.65
N ILE A 94 58.49 -20.40 10.99
CA ILE A 94 58.28 -20.13 9.56
C ILE A 94 57.22 -19.04 9.28
N ALA A 95 56.17 -18.91 10.10
CA ALA A 95 55.04 -18.02 9.78
C ALA A 95 55.09 -16.63 10.45
N THR A 96 55.82 -16.48 11.56
CA THR A 96 55.76 -15.26 12.38
C THR A 96 56.50 -14.08 11.76
N ILE A 97 57.58 -14.32 11.03
CA ILE A 97 58.45 -13.24 10.50
C ILE A 97 57.76 -12.47 9.36
N THR A 98 57.07 -13.15 8.44
CA THR A 98 56.37 -12.52 7.31
C THR A 98 55.09 -11.79 7.71
N ILE A 99 54.44 -12.22 8.80
CA ILE A 99 53.20 -11.58 9.27
C ILE A 99 53.50 -10.24 9.96
N ILE A 100 54.65 -10.11 10.63
CA ILE A 100 55.01 -8.88 11.36
C ILE A 100 55.33 -7.72 10.41
N SER A 101 55.75 -7.99 9.17
CA SER A 101 56.07 -6.95 8.18
C SER A 101 54.86 -6.45 7.37
N THR A 102 53.69 -7.06 7.54
CA THR A 102 52.47 -6.72 6.78
C THR A 102 51.42 -6.07 7.68
N GLU A 103 50.45 -5.38 7.09
CA GLU A 103 49.28 -4.87 7.82
C GLU A 103 48.27 -6.01 8.01
N PRO A 104 48.01 -6.47 9.25
CA PRO A 104 47.14 -7.62 9.46
C PRO A 104 45.66 -7.19 9.45
N HIS A 105 44.86 -7.92 8.67
CA HIS A 105 43.40 -7.84 8.72
C HIS A 105 42.84 -9.11 9.35
N TYR A 106 42.05 -8.97 10.42
CA TYR A 106 41.51 -10.09 11.18
C TYR A 106 40.05 -10.37 10.81
N ILE A 107 39.74 -11.63 10.48
CA ILE A 107 38.38 -12.13 10.28
C ILE A 107 38.12 -13.23 11.31
N CYS A 108 37.16 -13.01 12.21
CA CYS A 108 36.78 -13.97 13.24
C CYS A 108 35.53 -14.73 12.81
N CYS A 109 35.69 -16.01 12.44
CA CYS A 109 34.56 -16.88 12.11
C CYS A 109 33.90 -17.41 13.39
N VAL A 110 32.56 -17.38 13.45
CA VAL A 110 31.78 -17.84 14.61
C VAL A 110 30.74 -18.85 14.15
N LYS A 111 30.70 -20.02 14.81
CA LYS A 111 29.70 -21.07 14.55
C LYS A 111 28.41 -20.75 15.33
N PRO A 112 27.25 -20.56 14.67
CA PRO A 112 26.03 -20.12 15.34
C PRO A 112 25.34 -21.23 16.15
N ASN A 113 25.46 -22.49 15.73
CA ASN A 113 24.92 -23.65 16.43
C ASN A 113 25.69 -24.93 16.08
N ASN A 114 25.65 -25.92 16.96
CA ASN A 114 26.31 -27.20 16.73
C ASN A 114 25.53 -28.17 15.85
N LEU A 115 24.23 -27.94 15.64
CA LEU A 115 23.34 -28.77 14.84
C LEU A 115 23.49 -28.55 13.32
N LEU A 116 24.29 -27.56 12.91
CA LEU A 116 24.48 -27.17 11.51
C LEU A 116 23.17 -26.80 10.80
N LYS A 117 22.21 -26.23 11.53
CA LYS A 117 20.90 -25.81 11.00
C LYS A 117 20.85 -24.30 10.76
N PRO A 118 20.17 -23.83 9.70
CA PRO A 118 19.96 -22.41 9.49
C PRO A 118 19.07 -21.81 10.59
N SER A 119 19.24 -20.52 10.86
CA SER A 119 18.39 -19.73 11.75
C SER A 119 18.33 -20.18 13.23
N ILE A 120 19.23 -21.08 13.65
CA ILE A 120 19.42 -21.43 15.06
C ILE A 120 20.65 -20.71 15.58
N PHE A 121 20.49 -19.96 16.67
CA PHE A 121 21.57 -19.22 17.32
C PHE A 121 21.68 -19.61 18.79
N GLU A 122 22.79 -20.26 19.16
CA GLU A 122 23.05 -20.74 20.51
C GLU A 122 23.91 -19.73 21.27
N ASN A 123 23.26 -18.81 22.01
CA ASN A 123 23.91 -17.71 22.73
C ASN A 123 25.13 -18.15 23.55
N ARG A 124 25.02 -19.26 24.31
CA ARG A 124 26.10 -19.73 25.18
C ARG A 124 27.33 -20.18 24.38
N ASN A 125 27.13 -20.92 23.28
CA ASN A 125 28.21 -21.44 22.45
C ASN A 125 28.88 -20.31 21.66
N VAL A 126 28.10 -19.35 21.17
CA VAL A 126 28.63 -18.17 20.49
C VAL A 126 29.41 -17.28 21.45
N LEU A 127 28.88 -17.02 22.66
CA LEU A 127 29.57 -16.23 23.67
C LEU A 127 30.91 -16.86 24.06
N GLN A 128 30.94 -18.17 24.27
CA GLN A 128 32.18 -18.89 24.56
C GLN A 128 33.19 -18.76 23.41
N GLN A 129 32.75 -18.86 22.14
CA GLN A 129 33.63 -18.63 20.99
C GLN A 129 34.18 -17.21 20.93
N LEU A 130 33.38 -16.18 21.25
CA LEU A 130 33.83 -14.79 21.28
C LEU A 130 34.84 -14.52 22.40
N GLN A 131 34.67 -15.18 23.55
CA GLN A 131 35.65 -15.15 24.65
C GLN A 131 36.94 -15.87 24.24
N CYS A 132 36.82 -17.10 23.73
CA CYS A 132 37.95 -17.91 23.30
C CYS A 132 38.69 -17.33 22.08
N GLY A 133 38.02 -16.57 21.22
CA GLY A 133 38.62 -15.89 20.07
C GLY A 133 39.22 -14.53 20.40
N GLY A 134 39.16 -14.09 21.67
CA GLY A 134 39.75 -12.82 22.12
C GLY A 134 39.00 -11.58 21.67
N VAL A 135 37.84 -11.72 21.02
CA VAL A 135 37.03 -10.61 20.49
C VAL A 135 36.55 -9.72 21.62
N MET A 136 36.06 -10.31 22.71
CA MET A 136 35.59 -9.55 23.89
C MET A 136 36.72 -8.73 24.53
N GLU A 137 37.93 -9.30 24.59
CA GLU A 137 39.09 -8.65 25.17
C GLU A 137 39.61 -7.53 24.25
N ALA A 138 39.60 -7.74 22.94
CA ALA A 138 39.92 -6.72 21.96
C ALA A 138 38.94 -5.53 22.04
N ILE A 139 37.63 -5.81 22.17
CA ILE A 139 36.62 -4.77 22.39
C ILE A 139 36.89 -4.05 23.72
N ARG A 140 37.20 -4.77 24.79
CA ARG A 140 37.51 -4.18 26.11
C ARG A 140 38.69 -3.22 26.03
N ILE A 141 39.78 -3.61 25.38
CA ILE A 141 40.97 -2.78 25.18
C ILE A 141 40.63 -1.56 24.32
N SER A 142 39.87 -1.76 23.23
CA SER A 142 39.42 -0.66 22.36
C SER A 142 38.57 0.36 23.11
N CYS A 143 37.61 -0.10 23.92
CA CYS A 143 36.74 0.74 24.73
C CYS A 143 37.47 1.44 25.89
N ALA A 144 38.52 0.82 26.45
CA ALA A 144 39.39 1.45 27.44
C ALA A 144 40.22 2.60 26.84
N GLY A 145 40.40 2.61 25.51
CA GLY A 145 40.97 3.71 24.75
C GLY A 145 39.91 4.60 24.11
N TYR A 146 40.15 4.97 22.86
CA TYR A 146 39.27 5.80 22.04
C TYR A 146 38.86 5.00 20.80
N PRO A 147 37.73 4.27 20.85
CA PRO A 147 37.32 3.40 19.75
C PRO A 147 36.97 4.20 18.49
N THR A 148 36.45 5.42 18.65
CA THR A 148 36.02 6.25 17.53
C THR A 148 37.01 7.38 17.29
N LYS A 149 37.52 7.45 16.06
CA LYS A 149 38.53 8.44 15.61
C LYS A 149 38.03 9.07 14.32
N LYS A 150 37.79 10.37 14.32
CA LYS A 150 37.22 11.10 13.18
C LYS A 150 38.11 12.27 12.77
N PRO A 151 38.46 12.41 11.48
CA PRO A 151 39.08 13.63 10.96
C PRO A 151 38.24 14.87 11.30
N PHE A 152 38.89 16.02 11.49
CA PHE A 152 38.19 17.24 11.87
C PHE A 152 37.15 17.67 10.83
N VAL A 153 37.52 17.64 9.55
CA VAL A 153 36.60 17.96 8.44
C VAL A 153 35.34 17.10 8.48
N GLU A 154 35.48 15.76 8.53
CA GLU A 154 34.33 14.86 8.62
C GLU A 154 33.48 15.10 9.87
N PHE A 155 34.13 15.43 11.00
CA PHE A 155 33.44 15.68 12.26
C PHE A 155 32.61 16.96 12.20
N LEU A 156 33.16 18.04 11.65
CA LEU A 156 32.48 19.32 11.47
C LEU A 156 31.38 19.24 10.41
N ASP A 157 31.59 18.52 9.31
CA ASP A 157 30.54 18.29 8.30
C ASP A 157 29.35 17.54 8.90
N GLN A 158 29.61 16.55 9.76
CA GLN A 158 28.56 15.73 10.36
C GLN A 158 27.83 16.47 11.49
N PHE A 159 28.56 17.17 12.36
CA PHE A 159 28.02 17.71 13.61
C PHE A 159 27.95 19.23 13.66
N GLY A 160 28.46 19.95 12.66
CA GLY A 160 28.44 21.41 12.60
C GLY A 160 27.04 22.01 12.66
N LEU A 161 26.01 21.25 12.28
CA LEU A 161 24.60 21.63 12.49
C LEU A 161 24.24 21.86 13.96
N LEU A 162 24.89 21.14 14.88
CA LEU A 162 24.67 21.31 16.32
C LEU A 162 25.14 22.68 16.79
N GLU A 163 26.08 23.29 16.08
CA GLU A 163 26.57 24.62 16.38
C GLU A 163 26.94 25.42 15.12
N PRO A 164 25.96 26.09 14.49
CA PRO A 164 26.18 26.87 13.28
C PRO A 164 27.14 28.06 13.49
N GLU A 165 27.16 28.65 14.69
CA GLU A 165 28.03 29.79 15.03
C GLU A 165 29.53 29.46 14.95
N VAL A 166 29.88 28.18 15.04
CA VAL A 166 31.26 27.71 14.92
C VAL A 166 31.72 27.62 13.46
N LEU A 167 30.79 27.59 12.51
CA LEU A 167 31.08 27.48 11.07
C LEU A 167 31.27 28.85 10.38
N ASP A 168 30.83 29.95 11.00
CA ASP A 168 30.82 31.29 10.40
C ASP A 168 32.19 32.02 10.44
N GLY A 169 33.22 31.42 11.04
CA GLY A 169 34.55 32.02 11.16
C GLY A 169 35.65 31.21 10.48
N SER A 170 36.67 31.92 9.96
CA SER A 170 38.01 31.39 9.60
C SER A 170 38.77 30.87 10.83
N SER A 171 38.11 30.06 11.65
CA SER A 171 38.68 29.45 12.84
C SER A 171 39.37 28.16 12.45
N ASP A 172 40.52 27.90 13.09
CA ASP A 172 41.18 26.60 13.03
C ASP A 172 40.19 25.47 13.31
N GLU A 173 40.23 24.41 12.49
CA GLU A 173 39.33 23.24 12.60
C GLU A 173 39.36 22.62 14.00
N ILE A 174 40.53 22.69 14.65
CA ILE A 174 40.77 22.22 16.02
C ILE A 174 39.92 23.03 17.02
N ALA A 175 39.95 24.36 16.91
CA ALA A 175 39.21 25.25 17.79
C ALA A 175 37.70 25.12 17.56
N ALA A 176 37.29 24.93 16.31
CA ALA A 176 35.90 24.67 15.95
C ALA A 176 35.39 23.36 16.59
N CYS A 177 36.11 22.26 16.43
CA CYS A 177 35.77 20.97 17.05
C CYS A 177 35.69 21.08 18.58
N LYS A 178 36.62 21.82 19.19
CA LYS A 178 36.65 22.01 20.65
C LYS A 178 35.43 22.76 21.16
N LYS A 179 35.09 23.91 20.54
CA LYS A 179 33.91 24.70 20.91
C LYS A 179 32.61 23.91 20.77
N LEU A 180 32.47 23.15 19.69
CA LEU A 180 31.30 22.28 19.47
C LEU A 180 31.17 21.26 20.60
N LEU A 181 32.24 20.54 20.93
CA LEU A 181 32.22 19.52 21.98
C LEU A 181 31.97 20.11 23.38
N GLU A 182 32.51 21.29 23.68
CA GLU A 182 32.25 22.03 24.92
C GLU A 182 30.78 22.45 25.04
N LYS A 183 30.17 22.96 23.97
CA LYS A 183 28.75 23.34 23.98
C LYS A 183 27.82 22.15 24.11
N VAL A 184 28.17 21.02 23.48
CA VAL A 184 27.45 19.75 23.66
C VAL A 184 27.62 19.23 25.11
N GLY A 185 28.69 19.60 25.81
CA GLY A 185 28.94 19.19 27.19
C GLY A 185 29.45 17.75 27.30
N LEU A 186 30.11 17.24 26.24
CA LEU A 186 30.72 15.91 26.26
C LEU A 186 31.97 15.92 27.14
N GLN A 187 32.14 14.89 27.97
CA GLN A 187 33.31 14.75 28.84
C GLN A 187 34.23 13.60 28.40
N GLY A 188 35.54 13.72 28.59
CA GLY A 188 36.48 12.61 28.36
C GLY A 188 36.83 12.34 26.89
N TYR A 189 36.45 13.22 25.97
CA TYR A 189 36.97 13.26 24.59
C TYR A 189 38.42 13.75 24.58
N GLN A 190 39.14 13.51 23.49
CA GLN A 190 40.49 14.05 23.27
C GLN A 190 40.62 14.61 21.85
N ILE A 191 41.40 15.68 21.72
CA ILE A 191 41.66 16.34 20.44
C ILE A 191 43.11 16.05 20.06
N GLY A 192 43.32 15.38 18.93
CA GLY A 192 44.65 15.10 18.38
C GLY A 192 45.12 16.20 17.45
N LYS A 193 46.13 15.90 16.63
CA LYS A 193 46.66 16.83 15.62
C LYS A 193 45.78 16.94 14.37
N THR A 194 45.11 15.86 13.99
CA THR A 194 44.31 15.77 12.75
C THR A 194 42.92 15.18 12.95
N LYS A 195 42.62 14.69 14.17
CA LYS A 195 41.43 13.88 14.45
C LYS A 195 40.89 14.16 15.86
N VAL A 196 39.58 14.04 16.01
CA VAL A 196 38.87 13.93 17.29
C VAL A 196 38.81 12.47 17.72
N PHE A 197 39.08 12.23 19.00
CA PHE A 197 39.03 10.92 19.64
C PHE A 197 37.89 10.88 20.66
N LEU A 198 36.95 9.96 20.45
CA LEU A 198 35.75 9.80 21.28
C LEU A 198 35.76 8.46 21.99
N ARG A 199 35.23 8.45 23.22
CA ARG A 199 34.98 7.25 24.03
C ARG A 199 33.78 6.47 23.49
N ALA A 200 33.65 5.21 23.92
CA ALA A 200 32.50 4.39 23.58
C ALA A 200 31.18 5.08 23.97
N GLY A 201 30.19 5.04 23.08
CA GLY A 201 28.87 5.65 23.29
C GLY A 201 28.75 7.14 22.94
N GLN A 202 29.84 7.90 22.95
CA GLN A 202 29.79 9.36 22.72
C GLN A 202 29.36 9.74 21.30
N MET A 203 29.74 8.93 20.31
CA MET A 203 29.29 9.10 18.93
C MET A 203 27.76 8.96 18.83
N ALA A 204 27.20 7.96 19.52
CA ALA A 204 25.76 7.76 19.53
C ALA A 204 25.01 8.90 20.24
N GLU A 205 25.61 9.48 21.30
CA GLU A 205 25.06 10.67 21.96
C GLU A 205 25.02 11.88 21.02
N LEU A 206 26.11 12.13 20.28
CA LEU A 206 26.17 13.19 19.26
C LEU A 206 25.14 12.98 18.15
N ASP A 207 25.02 11.76 17.62
CA ASP A 207 24.05 11.43 16.58
C ASP A 207 22.60 11.57 17.07
N THR A 208 22.34 11.26 18.35
CA THR A 208 21.02 11.47 18.97
C THR A 208 20.66 12.95 18.98
N ARG A 209 21.54 13.82 19.48
CA ARG A 209 21.30 15.27 19.49
C ARG A 209 21.15 15.84 18.08
N ARG A 210 21.96 15.37 17.13
CA ARG A 210 21.84 15.77 15.72
C ARG A 210 20.47 15.42 15.16
N SER A 211 20.00 14.21 15.45
CA SER A 211 18.68 13.72 15.02
C SER A 211 17.53 14.55 15.62
N GLU A 212 17.66 15.00 16.87
CA GLU A 212 16.68 15.89 17.50
C GLU A 212 16.58 17.24 16.80
N VAL A 213 17.70 17.88 16.48
CA VAL A 213 17.73 19.17 15.78
C VAL A 213 17.13 19.03 14.38
N LEU A 214 17.54 18.00 13.64
CA LEU A 214 16.97 17.69 12.32
C LEU A 214 15.47 17.38 12.40
N GLY A 215 15.03 16.65 13.42
CA GLY A 215 13.63 16.33 13.66
C GLY A 215 12.76 17.57 13.91
N ARG A 216 13.27 18.54 14.67
CA ARG A 216 12.58 19.84 14.89
C ARG A 216 12.46 20.62 13.58
N SER A 217 13.55 20.73 12.82
CA SER A 217 13.56 21.41 11.51
C SER A 217 12.60 20.74 10.51
N ALA A 218 12.62 19.40 10.43
CA ALA A 218 11.69 18.64 9.62
C ALA A 218 10.24 18.88 10.03
N SER A 219 9.94 18.92 11.33
CA SER A 219 8.60 19.19 11.85
C SER A 219 8.07 20.57 11.43
N ILE A 220 8.93 21.60 11.41
CA ILE A 220 8.56 22.94 10.96
C ILE A 220 8.19 22.93 9.47
N ILE A 221 9.01 22.29 8.64
CA ILE A 221 8.80 22.18 7.20
C ILE A 221 7.52 21.39 6.92
N GLN A 222 7.38 20.22 7.54
CA GLN A 222 6.20 19.35 7.41
C GLN A 222 4.92 20.09 7.81
N ARG A 223 4.93 20.83 8.93
CA ARG A 223 3.80 21.65 9.36
C ARG A 223 3.40 22.67 8.30
N LYS A 224 4.34 23.37 7.67
CA LYS A 224 4.05 24.37 6.64
C LYS A 224 3.45 23.72 5.39
N ILE A 225 4.01 22.58 4.96
CA ILE A 225 3.52 21.82 3.81
C ILE A 225 2.11 21.28 4.09
N HIS A 226 1.88 20.66 5.24
CA HIS A 226 0.57 20.14 5.63
C HIS A 226 -0.49 21.25 5.71
N SER A 227 -0.14 22.40 6.29
CA SER A 227 -1.03 23.57 6.32
C SER A 227 -1.36 24.08 4.91
N TYR A 228 -0.37 24.20 4.03
CA TYR A 228 -0.58 24.61 2.63
C TYR A 228 -1.50 23.63 1.88
N LEU A 229 -1.26 22.32 2.00
CA LEU A 229 -2.09 21.29 1.38
C LEU A 229 -3.52 21.30 1.93
N ALA A 230 -3.70 21.50 3.24
CA ALA A 230 -5.02 21.61 3.86
C ALA A 230 -5.79 22.84 3.34
N HIS A 231 -5.15 24.00 3.27
CA HIS A 231 -5.77 25.21 2.71
C HIS A 231 -6.19 25.03 1.25
N ARG A 232 -5.33 24.41 0.44
CA ARG A 232 -5.63 24.14 -0.98
C ARG A 232 -6.82 23.19 -1.14
N LYS A 233 -6.92 22.14 -0.31
CA LYS A 233 -8.08 21.25 -0.27
C LYS A 233 -9.35 22.00 0.13
N GLN A 234 -9.28 22.85 1.16
CA GLN A 234 -10.42 23.62 1.63
C GLN A 234 -10.94 24.62 0.57
N LEU A 235 -10.05 25.30 -0.15
CA LEU A 235 -10.41 26.16 -1.29
C LEU A 235 -11.13 25.37 -2.38
N ALA A 236 -10.62 24.19 -2.74
CA ALA A 236 -11.28 23.32 -3.73
C ALA A 236 -12.68 22.87 -3.26
N CYS A 237 -12.84 22.52 -1.98
CA CYS A 237 -14.15 22.18 -1.42
C CYS A 237 -15.13 23.36 -1.46
N LYS A 238 -14.69 24.58 -1.11
CA LYS A 238 -15.54 25.78 -1.18
C LYS A 238 -16.03 26.05 -2.60
N VAL A 239 -15.14 26.00 -3.59
CA VAL A 239 -15.50 26.19 -5.00
C VAL A 239 -16.52 25.13 -5.44
N TYR A 240 -16.33 23.87 -5.06
CA TYR A 240 -17.27 22.80 -5.37
C TYR A 240 -18.63 22.99 -4.70
N ASP A 241 -18.67 23.41 -3.44
CA ASP A 241 -19.91 23.69 -2.72
C ASP A 241 -20.69 24.86 -3.34
N ASP A 242 -20.00 25.91 -3.78
CA ASP A 242 -20.64 27.05 -4.45
C ASP A 242 -21.19 26.65 -5.83
N MET A 243 -20.43 25.90 -6.63
CA MET A 243 -20.93 25.31 -7.89
C MET A 243 -22.17 24.44 -7.66
N ARG A 244 -22.17 23.64 -6.59
CA ARG A 244 -23.30 22.77 -6.23
C ARG A 244 -24.53 23.59 -5.82
N ARG A 245 -24.35 24.69 -5.09
CA ARG A 245 -25.44 25.62 -4.71
C ARG A 245 -26.04 26.31 -5.92
N GLU A 246 -25.21 26.81 -6.84
CA GLU A 246 -25.68 27.45 -8.07
C GLU A 246 -26.48 26.48 -8.93
N ALA A 247 -25.98 25.25 -9.14
CA ALA A 247 -26.68 24.22 -9.88
C ALA A 247 -28.03 23.85 -9.22
N ALA A 248 -28.09 23.78 -7.90
CA ALA A 248 -29.33 23.53 -7.16
C ALA A 248 -30.34 24.69 -7.33
N SER A 249 -29.88 25.94 -7.22
CA SER A 249 -30.69 27.14 -7.46
C SER A 249 -31.29 27.13 -8.86
N LEU A 250 -30.48 26.90 -9.89
CA LEU A 250 -30.94 26.83 -11.29
C LEU A 250 -31.98 25.71 -11.51
N ARG A 251 -31.80 24.55 -10.88
CA ARG A 251 -32.79 23.45 -10.94
C ARG A 251 -34.12 23.87 -10.33
N ILE A 252 -34.09 24.46 -9.14
CA ILE A 252 -35.30 24.93 -8.44
C ILE A 252 -36.02 25.99 -9.27
N GLN A 253 -35.29 27.02 -9.75
CA GLN A 253 -35.84 28.07 -10.59
C GLN A 253 -36.45 27.52 -11.88
N ARG A 254 -35.78 26.56 -12.55
CA ARG A 254 -36.30 25.89 -13.74
C ARG A 254 -37.62 25.18 -13.46
N HIS A 255 -37.70 24.40 -12.40
CA HIS A 255 -38.91 23.66 -12.03
C HIS A 255 -40.07 24.60 -11.69
N LEU A 256 -39.81 25.67 -10.94
CA LEU A 256 -40.81 26.67 -10.61
C LEU A 256 -41.34 27.40 -11.85
N ARG A 257 -40.45 27.89 -12.72
CA ARG A 257 -40.84 28.55 -13.99
C ARG A 257 -41.69 27.63 -14.85
N MET A 258 -41.30 26.36 -14.99
CA MET A 258 -42.07 25.35 -15.71
C MET A 258 -43.46 25.13 -15.07
N HIS A 259 -43.53 25.00 -13.75
CA HIS A 259 -44.79 24.76 -13.04
C HIS A 259 -45.77 25.93 -13.23
N LEU A 260 -45.29 27.17 -13.08
CA LEU A 260 -46.10 28.38 -13.29
C LEU A 260 -46.63 28.45 -14.72
N ALA A 261 -45.77 28.24 -15.74
CA ALA A 261 -46.20 28.22 -17.13
C ALA A 261 -47.24 27.12 -17.42
N ARG A 262 -47.06 25.92 -16.86
CA ARG A 262 -48.04 24.83 -16.99
C ARG A 262 -49.36 25.15 -16.31
N LYS A 263 -49.34 25.80 -15.14
CA LYS A 263 -50.56 26.22 -14.43
C LYS A 263 -51.38 27.19 -15.28
N ILE A 264 -50.73 28.24 -15.80
CA ILE A 264 -51.38 29.24 -16.67
C ILE A 264 -51.96 28.57 -17.91
N LEU A 265 -51.20 27.71 -18.59
CA LEU A 265 -51.68 27.01 -19.78
C LEU A 265 -52.88 26.10 -19.47
N LYS A 266 -52.86 25.40 -18.32
CA LYS A 266 -53.96 24.53 -17.90
C LYS A 266 -55.23 25.33 -17.60
N GLU A 267 -55.12 26.48 -16.93
CA GLU A 267 -56.23 27.39 -16.68
C GLU A 267 -56.81 27.94 -17.99
N LEU A 268 -55.97 28.48 -18.87
CA LEU A 268 -56.41 28.97 -20.19
C LEU A 268 -57.09 27.87 -21.02
N ARG A 269 -56.54 26.65 -21.01
CA ARG A 269 -57.15 25.50 -21.70
C ARG A 269 -58.49 25.14 -21.08
N SER A 270 -58.62 25.16 -19.76
CA SER A 270 -59.89 24.90 -19.07
C SER A 270 -60.94 25.94 -19.50
N PHE A 271 -60.59 27.24 -19.48
CA PHE A 271 -61.49 28.30 -19.93
C PHE A 271 -61.89 28.15 -21.40
N ALA A 272 -60.92 27.88 -22.30
CA ALA A 272 -61.17 27.68 -23.71
C ALA A 272 -62.12 26.49 -23.96
N VAL A 273 -61.90 25.36 -23.28
CA VAL A 273 -62.78 24.18 -23.39
C VAL A 273 -64.18 24.51 -22.88
N SER A 274 -64.33 25.18 -21.73
CA SER A 274 -65.64 25.61 -21.21
C SER A 274 -66.39 26.53 -22.17
N ILE A 275 -65.70 27.48 -22.81
CA ILE A 275 -66.33 28.34 -23.83
C ILE A 275 -66.73 27.51 -25.05
N GLN A 276 -65.83 26.65 -25.55
CA GLN A 276 -66.10 25.80 -26.69
C GLN A 276 -67.27 24.84 -26.46
N THR A 277 -67.43 24.27 -25.26
CA THR A 277 -68.57 23.40 -24.95
C THR A 277 -69.88 24.17 -24.94
N VAL A 278 -69.91 25.39 -24.40
CA VAL A 278 -71.08 26.28 -24.45
C VAL A 278 -71.41 26.65 -25.89
N MET A 279 -70.44 27.08 -26.69
CA MET A 279 -70.65 27.43 -28.11
C MET A 279 -71.20 26.25 -28.92
N ARG A 280 -70.62 25.06 -28.77
CA ARG A 280 -71.11 23.83 -29.41
C ARG A 280 -72.55 23.50 -28.95
N GLY A 281 -72.86 23.70 -27.67
CA GLY A 281 -74.20 23.50 -27.13
C GLY A 281 -75.23 24.49 -27.70
N ILE A 282 -74.88 25.77 -27.84
CA ILE A 282 -75.73 26.79 -28.47
C ILE A 282 -75.97 26.45 -29.95
N ALA A 283 -74.90 26.13 -30.69
CA ALA A 283 -75.01 25.75 -32.10
C ALA A 283 -75.98 24.56 -32.30
N ALA A 284 -75.85 23.51 -31.47
CA ALA A 284 -76.75 22.36 -31.51
C ALA A 284 -78.21 22.71 -31.16
N ARG A 285 -78.43 23.62 -30.19
CA ARG A 285 -79.78 24.08 -29.83
C ARG A 285 -80.41 24.95 -30.92
N ASN A 286 -79.64 25.82 -31.55
CA ASN A 286 -80.10 26.64 -32.68
C ASN A 286 -80.51 25.75 -33.86
N GLU A 287 -79.68 24.75 -34.19
CA GLU A 287 -80.00 23.75 -35.21
C GLU A 287 -81.27 22.96 -34.88
N LEU A 288 -81.44 22.52 -33.61
CA LEU A 288 -82.67 21.84 -33.17
C LEU A 288 -83.90 22.75 -33.26
N CYS A 289 -83.76 24.03 -32.88
CA CYS A 289 -84.83 25.02 -32.95
C CYS A 289 -85.27 25.23 -34.40
N PHE A 290 -84.31 25.44 -35.31
CA PHE A 290 -84.55 25.55 -36.73
C PHE A 290 -85.29 24.31 -37.26
N ARG A 291 -84.81 23.10 -36.97
CA ARG A 291 -85.50 21.85 -37.37
C ARG A 291 -86.92 21.75 -36.81
N ARG A 292 -87.16 22.17 -35.57
CA ARG A 292 -88.51 22.18 -34.96
C ARG A 292 -89.43 23.17 -35.66
N GLN A 293 -88.94 24.37 -35.97
CA GLN A 293 -89.70 25.38 -36.72
C GLN A 293 -90.05 24.88 -38.12
N THR A 294 -89.08 24.32 -38.85
CA THR A 294 -89.32 23.75 -40.18
C THR A 294 -90.31 22.59 -40.13
N LYS A 295 -90.19 21.70 -39.14
CA LYS A 295 -91.13 20.59 -38.95
C LYS A 295 -92.55 21.10 -38.63
N ALA A 296 -92.68 22.11 -37.78
CA ALA A 296 -93.98 22.72 -37.47
C ALA A 296 -94.59 23.40 -38.70
N ALA A 297 -93.79 24.12 -39.49
CA ALA A 297 -94.22 24.73 -40.75
C ALA A 297 -94.72 23.67 -41.75
N ILE A 298 -93.99 22.55 -41.92
CA ILE A 298 -94.41 21.42 -42.75
C ILE A 298 -95.75 20.84 -42.28
N ILE A 299 -95.94 20.66 -40.96
CA ILE A 299 -97.20 20.14 -40.40
C ILE A 299 -98.36 21.10 -40.69
N ILE A 300 -98.17 22.41 -40.51
CA ILE A 300 -99.20 23.42 -40.79
C ILE A 300 -99.54 23.45 -42.29
N GLN A 301 -98.54 23.42 -43.15
CA GLN A 301 -98.72 23.37 -44.60
C GLN A 301 -99.50 22.12 -45.02
N ALA A 302 -99.09 20.94 -44.53
CA ALA A 302 -99.78 19.68 -44.81
C ALA A 302 -101.25 19.68 -44.31
N ALA A 303 -101.54 20.28 -43.15
CA ALA A 303 -102.89 20.44 -42.62
C ALA A 303 -103.74 21.39 -43.49
N SER A 304 -103.16 22.47 -44.00
CA SER A 304 -103.85 23.41 -44.89
C SER A 304 -104.14 22.78 -46.27
N GLU A 305 -103.20 22.00 -46.80
CA GLU A 305 -103.34 21.27 -48.06
C GLU A 305 -104.40 20.18 -47.94
N THR A 306 -104.43 19.43 -46.83
CA THR A 306 -105.50 18.46 -46.57
C THR A 306 -106.87 19.13 -46.40
N GLY A 307 -106.93 20.29 -45.74
CA GLY A 307 -108.16 21.11 -45.69
C GLY A 307 -108.63 21.55 -47.07
N ALA A 308 -107.71 22.05 -47.91
CA ALA A 308 -108.02 22.45 -49.28
C ALA A 308 -108.48 21.27 -50.15
N LEU A 309 -107.84 20.10 -50.01
CA LEU A 309 -108.23 18.86 -50.68
C LEU A 309 -109.62 18.38 -50.23
N GLN A 310 -109.94 18.50 -48.94
CA GLN A 310 -111.27 18.13 -48.42
C GLN A 310 -112.37 19.05 -48.97
N VAL A 311 -112.10 20.35 -49.08
CA VAL A 311 -113.04 21.31 -49.71
C VAL A 311 -113.24 20.99 -51.20
N ALA A 312 -112.16 20.69 -51.93
CA ALA A 312 -112.22 20.30 -53.34
C ALA A 312 -113.02 19.00 -53.53
N LYS A 313 -112.80 18.00 -52.65
CA LYS A 313 -113.55 16.74 -52.63
C LYS A 313 -115.05 16.98 -52.41
N ASN A 314 -115.43 17.74 -51.39
CA ASN A 314 -116.85 18.03 -51.11
C ASN A 314 -117.53 18.78 -52.27
N LYS A 315 -116.79 19.65 -52.98
CA LYS A 315 -117.31 20.37 -54.16
C LYS A 315 -117.54 19.42 -55.34
N LEU A 316 -116.60 18.50 -55.59
CA LEU A 316 -116.74 17.47 -56.61
C LEU A 316 -117.89 16.50 -56.28
N GLU A 317 -118.04 16.09 -55.03
CA GLU A 317 -119.16 15.26 -54.57
C GLU A 317 -120.51 15.92 -54.88
N LYS A 318 -120.67 17.21 -54.55
CA LYS A 318 -121.89 17.97 -54.91
C LYS A 318 -122.13 18.05 -56.43
N GLN A 319 -121.08 18.24 -57.22
CA GLN A 319 -121.22 18.26 -58.68
C GLN A 319 -121.60 16.88 -59.25
N VAL A 320 -121.07 15.80 -58.67
CA VAL A 320 -121.44 14.43 -59.04
C VAL A 320 -122.90 14.15 -58.68
N GLU A 321 -123.37 14.58 -57.50
CA GLU A 321 -124.77 14.49 -57.09
C GLU A 321 -125.70 15.25 -58.04
N GLU A 322 -125.32 16.48 -58.43
CA GLU A 322 -126.10 17.28 -59.38
C GLU A 322 -126.15 16.63 -60.77
N LEU A 323 -125.01 16.14 -61.27
CA LEU A 323 -124.94 15.47 -62.57
C LEU A 323 -125.70 14.13 -62.57
N THR A 324 -125.65 13.37 -61.48
CA THR A 324 -126.45 12.13 -61.34
C THR A 324 -127.94 12.43 -61.29
N TRP A 325 -128.35 13.50 -60.61
CA TRP A 325 -129.74 13.97 -60.62
C TRP A 325 -130.19 14.38 -62.02
N ARG A 326 -129.38 15.15 -62.77
CA ARG A 326 -129.66 15.53 -64.16
C ARG A 326 -129.76 14.31 -65.09
N LEU A 327 -128.85 13.35 -64.95
CA LEU A 327 -128.87 12.12 -65.74
C LEU A 327 -130.12 11.26 -65.46
N GLN A 328 -130.55 11.19 -64.20
CA GLN A 328 -131.80 10.52 -63.82
C GLN A 328 -133.03 11.22 -64.40
N MET A 329 -133.05 12.55 -64.43
CA MET A 329 -134.12 13.30 -65.09
C MET A 329 -134.14 13.08 -66.60
N GLU A 330 -132.98 13.09 -67.25
CA GLU A 330 -132.87 12.84 -68.69
C GLU A 330 -133.26 11.40 -69.06
N LYS A 331 -132.94 10.40 -68.22
CA LYS A 331 -133.45 9.03 -68.37
C LYS A 331 -134.98 8.97 -68.28
N ARG A 332 -135.61 9.66 -67.30
CA ARG A 332 -137.08 9.73 -67.22
C ARG A 332 -137.70 10.39 -68.45
N MET A 333 -137.06 11.43 -69.00
CA MET A 333 -137.52 12.09 -70.22
C MET A 333 -137.43 11.15 -71.44
N ARG A 334 -136.32 10.42 -71.61
CA ARG A 334 -136.16 9.42 -72.68
C ARG A 334 -137.13 8.24 -72.56
N ASP A 335 -137.42 7.76 -71.36
CA ASP A 335 -138.41 6.70 -71.12
C ASP A 335 -139.84 7.18 -71.45
N SER A 336 -140.13 8.47 -71.24
CA SER A 336 -141.40 9.09 -71.63
C SER A 336 -141.55 9.30 -73.14
N GLU A 337 -140.44 9.58 -73.86
CA GLU A 337 -140.40 9.73 -75.32
C GLU A 337 -140.42 8.37 -76.04
N SER A 338 -139.75 7.34 -75.50
CA SER A 338 -139.83 5.97 -76.04
C SER A 338 -141.23 5.34 -75.90
N SER A 339 -142.07 5.87 -74.99
CA SER A 339 -143.47 5.44 -74.84
C SER A 339 -144.41 6.09 -75.86
N ARG A 340 -144.00 7.19 -76.53
CA ARG A 340 -144.78 7.88 -77.58
C ARG A 340 -144.45 7.38 -79.00
N GLY A 341 -143.31 6.74 -79.23
CA GLY A 341 -142.87 6.23 -80.54
C GLY A 341 -143.39 4.85 -80.95
N LYS A 342 -144.19 4.15 -80.12
CA LYS A 342 -144.73 2.80 -80.42
C LYS A 342 -146.18 2.76 -80.92
N LYS A 343 -146.77 3.91 -81.26
CA LYS A 343 -148.01 3.98 -82.06
C LYS A 343 -147.66 4.56 -83.42
N ILE A 344 -148.02 3.82 -84.48
CA ILE A 344 -147.82 4.06 -85.93
C ILE A 344 -146.68 3.22 -86.53
N LEU A 345 -146.94 1.91 -86.72
CA LEU A 345 -146.81 1.17 -87.99
C LEU A 345 -147.36 -0.27 -87.82
N ASN A 346 -148.48 -0.52 -88.51
CA ASN A 346 -149.23 -1.78 -88.76
C ASN A 346 -149.75 -2.61 -87.59
#